data_AF-K1VM07-F1
#
_entry.id   AF-K1VM07-F1
#
_cell.length_a   1.000
_cell.length_b   1.000
_cell.length_c   1.000
_cell.angle_alpha   90.00
_cell.angle_beta   90.00
_cell.angle_gamma   90.00
#
_symmetry.space_group_name_H-M   'P 1'
#
loop_
_entity.id
_entity.type
_entity.pdbx_description
1 polymer ?
#
loop_
_entity_poly.entity_id
_entity_poly.type
_entity_poly.pdbx_seq_one_letter_code
_entity_poly.pdbx_strand_id
1 'polypeptide(L)'
;MSDSERPDADRMAYTITPGREPATDFDTSEVQRRLRRMPFAGEIMAPHVRAVEQDPLPPINEKGFRECEGWVAVYEAVVQESWINGMGGLHGGAAAWLVDMITGASFARLRVPPGKGQGPSISIDMNYYNAAPA
;
A
#
# COMPACT_ATOMS: atom_id res chain seq x y z
N MET A 1 -7.41 -15.48 -32.81
CA MET A 1 -8.00 -15.87 -31.52
C MET A 1 -8.36 -14.58 -30.82
N SER A 2 -9.65 -14.36 -30.58
CA SER A 2 -10.19 -13.11 -30.04
C SER A 2 -9.89 -13.01 -28.54
N ASP A 3 -9.43 -11.83 -28.15
CA ASP A 3 -8.96 -11.47 -26.80
C ASP A 3 -10.11 -11.17 -25.81
N SER A 4 -11.27 -11.82 -25.99
CA SER A 4 -12.56 -11.41 -25.38
C SER A 4 -13.01 -12.25 -24.19
N GLU A 5 -12.19 -13.15 -23.65
CA GLU A 5 -12.57 -14.03 -22.54
C GLU A 5 -11.41 -14.25 -21.57
N ARG A 6 -10.77 -13.16 -21.11
CA ARG A 6 -10.16 -13.22 -19.77
C ARG A 6 -11.31 -13.11 -18.77
N PRO A 7 -11.60 -14.15 -17.97
CA PRO A 7 -12.59 -14.04 -16.90
C PRO A 7 -12.20 -12.83 -16.04
N ASP A 8 -13.18 -12.00 -15.70
CA ASP A 8 -13.05 -11.01 -14.62
C ASP A 8 -12.63 -11.82 -13.40
N ALA A 9 -11.31 -11.84 -13.15
CA ALA A 9 -10.67 -12.78 -12.25
C ALA A 9 -11.17 -12.43 -10.86
N ASP A 10 -12.26 -13.10 -10.49
CA ASP A 10 -12.72 -13.38 -9.15
C ASP A 10 -12.24 -12.31 -8.17
N ARG A 11 -12.88 -11.13 -8.24
CA ARG A 11 -12.82 -10.15 -7.16
C ARG A 11 -13.39 -10.86 -5.93
N MET A 12 -12.56 -11.65 -5.26
CA MET A 12 -12.77 -12.13 -3.90
C MET A 12 -13.22 -10.89 -3.14
N ALA A 13 -14.50 -10.83 -2.81
CA ALA A 13 -15.12 -9.65 -2.24
C ALA A 13 -14.41 -9.40 -0.91
N TYR A 14 -13.44 -8.48 -0.94
CA TYR A 14 -12.71 -8.09 0.26
C TYR A 14 -13.75 -7.55 1.24
N THR A 15 -13.96 -8.28 2.32
CA THR A 15 -14.90 -7.88 3.35
C THR A 15 -14.14 -7.04 4.36
N ILE A 16 -14.68 -5.86 4.67
CA ILE A 16 -14.08 -4.97 5.66
C ILE A 16 -13.95 -5.70 6.99
N THR A 17 -12.77 -5.64 7.59
CA THR A 17 -12.51 -6.26 8.89
C THR A 17 -13.35 -5.55 9.96
N PRO A 18 -14.06 -6.26 10.86
CA PRO A 18 -14.83 -5.63 11.92
C PRO A 18 -13.99 -4.64 12.74
N GLY A 19 -14.50 -3.41 12.89
CA GLY A 19 -13.82 -2.34 13.61
C GLY A 19 -12.91 -1.45 12.76
N ARG A 20 -12.72 -1.77 11.48
CA ARG A 20 -12.02 -0.91 10.52
C ARG A 20 -12.97 -0.08 9.68
N GLU A 21 -12.46 1.04 9.21
CA GLU A 21 -13.14 1.97 8.35
C GLU A 21 -12.71 1.72 6.89
N PRO A 22 -13.66 1.66 5.95
CA PRO A 22 -13.33 1.56 4.53
C PRO A 22 -12.56 2.82 4.09
N ALA A 23 -11.56 2.63 3.24
CA ALA A 23 -10.84 3.74 2.65
C ALA A 23 -11.73 4.49 1.65
N THR A 24 -11.50 5.80 1.54
CA THR A 24 -12.16 6.67 0.58
C THR A 24 -11.35 6.83 -0.71
N ASP A 25 -11.97 7.38 -1.76
CA ASP A 25 -11.25 7.76 -2.98
C ASP A 25 -10.15 8.79 -2.70
N PHE A 26 -10.36 9.65 -1.70
CA PHE A 26 -9.35 10.60 -1.25
C PHE A 26 -8.12 9.88 -0.70
N ASP A 27 -8.31 8.84 0.11
CA ASP A 27 -7.19 8.05 0.66
C ASP A 27 -6.37 7.38 -0.45
N THR A 28 -7.05 6.85 -1.46
CA THR A 28 -6.41 6.30 -2.65
C THR A 28 -5.63 7.37 -3.40
N SER A 29 -6.21 8.55 -3.62
CA SER A 29 -5.52 9.64 -4.30
C SER A 29 -4.26 10.10 -3.55
N GLU A 30 -4.30 10.13 -2.22
CA GLU A 30 -3.18 10.54 -1.38
C GLU A 30 -2.05 9.52 -1.37
N VAL A 31 -2.35 8.22 -1.27
CA VAL A 31 -1.31 7.18 -1.38
C VAL A 31 -0.66 7.23 -2.76
N GLN A 32 -1.46 7.30 -3.84
CA GLN A 32 -0.89 7.37 -5.19
C GLN A 32 -0.02 8.60 -5.40
N ARG A 33 -0.47 9.78 -4.94
CA ARG A 33 0.30 11.02 -5.01
C ARG A 33 1.63 10.90 -4.28
N ARG A 34 1.68 10.18 -3.16
CA ARG A 34 2.92 9.95 -2.40
C ARG A 34 3.85 8.97 -3.10
N LEU A 35 3.30 7.86 -3.58
CA LEU A 35 4.06 6.83 -4.28
C LEU A 35 4.71 7.36 -5.57
N ARG A 36 4.03 8.25 -6.30
CA ARG A 36 4.58 8.96 -7.48
C ARG A 36 5.85 9.77 -7.19
N ARG A 37 6.13 10.11 -5.94
CA ARG A 37 7.34 10.87 -5.57
C ARG A 37 8.63 10.06 -5.76
N MET A 38 8.56 8.75 -5.95
CA MET A 38 9.74 7.95 -6.25
C MET A 38 10.07 7.98 -7.75
N PRO A 39 11.18 8.61 -8.18
CA PRO A 39 11.38 8.94 -9.59
C PRO A 39 11.48 7.74 -10.55
N PHE A 40 11.95 6.59 -10.08
CA PHE A 40 12.28 5.47 -10.98
C PHE A 40 11.19 4.38 -11.08
N ALA A 41 10.22 4.34 -10.16
CA ALA A 41 9.10 3.38 -10.27
C ALA A 41 7.74 3.99 -9.88
N GLY A 42 7.69 5.20 -9.33
CA GLY A 42 6.47 5.80 -8.81
C GLY A 42 5.36 5.94 -9.86
N GLU A 43 5.68 6.46 -11.05
CA GLU A 43 4.68 6.61 -12.12
C GLU A 43 4.20 5.26 -12.68
N ILE A 44 5.04 4.23 -12.61
CA ILE A 44 4.72 2.88 -13.09
C ILE A 44 3.85 2.14 -12.07
N MET A 45 4.14 2.30 -10.78
CA MET A 45 3.54 1.48 -9.73
C MET A 45 2.37 2.13 -9.02
N ALA A 46 2.43 3.45 -8.77
CA ALA A 46 1.40 4.15 -8.00
C ALA A 46 -0.03 4.02 -8.57
N PRO A 47 -0.28 4.13 -9.90
CA PRO A 47 -1.64 4.08 -10.43
C PRO A 47 -2.39 2.77 -10.13
N HIS A 48 -1.65 1.70 -9.83
CA HIS A 48 -2.19 0.36 -9.60
C HIS A 48 -2.36 0.04 -8.11
N VAL A 49 -2.07 0.99 -7.22
CA VAL A 49 -2.24 0.85 -5.77
C VAL A 49 -3.50 1.60 -5.32
N ARG A 50 -4.30 0.98 -4.46
CA ARG A 50 -5.45 1.59 -3.78
C ARG A 50 -5.39 1.37 -2.27
N ALA A 51 -5.95 2.32 -1.52
CA ALA A 51 -6.25 2.10 -0.11
C ALA A 51 -7.54 1.29 0.00
N VAL A 52 -7.63 0.38 0.98
CA VAL A 52 -8.78 -0.53 1.14
C VAL A 52 -9.51 -0.26 2.45
N GLU A 53 -8.81 -0.34 3.57
CA GLU A 53 -9.36 -0.08 4.90
C GLU A 53 -8.25 0.37 5.85
N GLN A 54 -8.65 0.89 7.00
CA GLN A 54 -7.72 1.23 8.08
C GLN A 54 -8.42 1.16 9.44
N ASP A 55 -7.64 1.03 10.50
CA ASP A 55 -8.14 1.31 11.83
C ASP A 55 -8.43 2.82 11.96
N PRO A 56 -9.41 3.23 12.80
CA PRO A 56 -9.65 4.64 13.09
C PRO A 56 -8.36 5.33 13.54
N LEU A 57 -8.17 6.58 13.12
CA LEU A 57 -6.98 7.33 13.52
C LEU A 57 -6.92 7.46 15.06
N PRO A 58 -5.83 7.01 15.72
CA PRO A 58 -5.70 7.14 17.17
C PRO A 58 -5.76 8.61 17.59
N PRO A 59 -6.40 8.97 18.71
CA PRO A 59 -6.49 10.37 19.13
C PRO A 59 -5.11 11.01 19.35
N ILE A 60 -5.06 12.34 19.26
CA ILE A 60 -3.85 13.11 19.59
C ILE A 60 -3.75 13.17 21.12
N ASN A 61 -2.63 12.71 21.67
CA ASN A 61 -2.35 12.75 23.10
C ASN A 61 -1.92 14.16 23.58
N GLU A 62 -1.75 14.33 24.89
CA GLU A 62 -1.37 15.60 25.51
C GLU A 62 -0.02 16.16 25.02
N LYS A 63 0.83 15.30 24.45
CA LYS A 63 2.14 15.66 23.88
C LYS A 63 2.07 16.06 22.41
N GLY A 64 0.89 16.01 21.78
CA GLY A 64 0.70 16.35 20.37
C GLY A 64 1.04 15.21 19.40
N PHE A 65 1.15 13.97 19.87
CA PHE A 65 1.44 12.78 19.04
C PHE A 65 0.26 11.81 19.04
N ARG A 66 0.28 10.81 18.15
CA ARG A 66 -0.64 9.67 18.16
C ARG A 66 0.10 8.43 18.68
N GLU A 67 -0.54 7.68 19.56
CA GLU A 67 -0.08 6.32 19.91
C GLU A 67 -0.53 5.38 18.78
N CYS A 68 0.41 4.94 17.96
CA CYS A 68 0.12 4.22 16.71
C CYS A 68 0.48 2.73 16.76
N GLU A 69 0.91 2.23 17.91
CA GLU A 69 1.27 0.82 18.07
C GLU A 69 0.05 -0.06 17.74
N GLY A 70 0.25 -1.03 16.85
CA GLY A 70 -0.81 -1.92 16.39
C GLY A 70 -1.81 -1.31 15.41
N TRP A 71 -1.64 -0.05 14.97
CA TRP A 71 -2.50 0.56 13.96
C TRP A 71 -2.26 -0.07 12.59
N VAL A 72 -3.35 -0.45 11.91
CA VAL A 72 -3.33 -1.12 10.62
C VAL A 72 -3.93 -0.25 9.53
N ALA A 73 -3.28 -0.23 8.37
CA ALA A 73 -3.90 0.15 7.10
C ALA A 73 -3.65 -0.93 6.07
N VAL A 74 -4.67 -1.20 5.27
CA VAL A 74 -4.65 -2.20 4.20
C VAL A 74 -4.69 -1.51 2.86
N TYR A 75 -3.81 -1.97 1.99
CA TYR A 75 -3.67 -1.50 0.62
C TYR A 75 -3.73 -2.71 -0.31
N GLU A 76 -4.22 -2.47 -1.53
CA GLU A 76 -4.23 -3.45 -2.60
C GLU A 76 -3.44 -2.90 -3.77
N ALA A 77 -2.71 -3.79 -4.46
CA ALA A 77 -2.02 -3.47 -5.70
C ALA A 77 -2.40 -4.50 -6.77
N VAL A 78 -2.71 -4.03 -7.98
CA VAL A 78 -2.91 -4.91 -9.14
C VAL A 78 -1.54 -5.17 -9.78
N VAL A 79 -1.06 -6.41 -9.72
CA VAL A 79 0.24 -6.81 -10.30
C VAL A 79 0.21 -6.57 -11.80
N GLN A 80 1.23 -5.87 -12.31
CA GLN A 80 1.41 -5.63 -13.74
C GLN A 80 2.46 -6.57 -14.31
N GLU A 81 2.39 -6.83 -15.62
CA GLU A 81 3.35 -7.70 -16.33
C GLU A 81 4.81 -7.26 -16.12
N SER A 82 5.07 -5.95 -16.09
CA SER A 82 6.41 -5.38 -15.84
C SER A 82 6.94 -5.61 -14.43
N TRP A 83 6.14 -6.15 -13.51
CA TRP A 83 6.52 -6.45 -12.14
C TRP A 83 6.78 -7.95 -11.94
N ILE A 84 6.56 -8.78 -12.96
CA ILE A 84 6.70 -10.22 -12.89
C ILE A 84 8.18 -10.60 -13.07
N ASN A 85 8.66 -11.58 -12.31
CA ASN A 85 10.00 -12.14 -12.43
C ASN A 85 10.08 -13.23 -13.51
N GLY A 86 11.28 -13.72 -13.81
CA GLY A 86 11.49 -14.77 -14.82
C GLY A 86 10.83 -16.12 -14.51
N MET A 87 10.26 -16.31 -13.32
CA MET A 87 9.53 -17.51 -12.89
C MET A 87 8.00 -17.31 -12.89
N GLY A 88 7.50 -16.15 -13.34
CA GLY A 88 6.06 -15.90 -13.49
C GLY A 88 5.34 -15.37 -12.24
N GLY A 89 6.04 -15.11 -11.14
CA GLY A 89 5.46 -14.47 -9.93
C GLY A 89 5.91 -13.02 -9.76
N LEU A 90 5.38 -12.31 -8.76
CA LEU A 90 5.82 -10.95 -8.44
C LEU A 90 7.34 -10.91 -8.17
N HIS A 91 8.04 -9.98 -8.81
CA HIS A 91 9.47 -9.75 -8.63
C HIS A 91 9.75 -9.23 -7.22
N GLY A 92 10.78 -9.77 -6.57
CA GLY A 92 11.15 -9.38 -5.20
C GLY A 92 11.42 -7.88 -5.07
N GLY A 93 12.03 -7.26 -6.08
CA GLY A 93 12.20 -5.80 -6.13
C GLY A 93 10.87 -5.02 -6.17
N ALA A 94 9.85 -5.52 -6.87
CA ALA A 94 8.53 -4.89 -6.89
C ALA A 94 7.80 -5.09 -5.56
N ALA A 95 7.91 -6.28 -4.97
CA ALA A 95 7.39 -6.55 -3.63
C ALA A 95 8.04 -5.65 -2.57
N ALA A 96 9.38 -5.50 -2.60
CA ALA A 96 10.10 -4.64 -1.69
C ALA A 96 9.71 -3.18 -1.83
N TRP A 97 9.51 -2.72 -3.08
CA TRP A 97 9.00 -1.38 -3.35
C TRP A 97 7.63 -1.15 -2.73
N LEU A 98 6.69 -2.11 -2.90
CA LEU A 98 5.36 -2.00 -2.33
C LEU A 98 5.43 -1.88 -0.81
N VAL A 99 6.19 -2.76 -0.15
CA VAL A 99 6.33 -2.73 1.32
C VAL A 99 6.93 -1.41 1.81
N ASP A 100 8.02 -0.93 1.20
CA ASP A 100 8.67 0.33 1.59
C ASP A 100 7.72 1.53 1.43
N MET A 101 7.17 1.69 0.23
CA MET A 101 6.37 2.87 -0.11
C MET A 101 5.03 2.90 0.61
N ILE A 102 4.38 1.75 0.80
CA ILE A 102 3.13 1.65 1.54
C ILE A 102 3.37 1.94 3.03
N THR A 103 4.46 1.42 3.60
CA THR A 103 4.84 1.72 5.00
C THR A 103 5.05 3.22 5.19
N GLY A 104 5.78 3.87 4.29
CA GLY A 104 5.96 5.33 4.31
C GLY A 104 4.65 6.11 4.12
N ALA A 105 3.74 5.63 3.28
CA ALA A 105 2.43 6.24 3.10
C ALA A 105 1.56 6.12 4.37
N SER A 106 1.59 4.98 5.05
CA SER A 106 0.91 4.75 6.33
C SER A 106 1.36 5.73 7.41
N PHE A 107 2.68 5.91 7.59
CA PHE A 107 3.22 6.91 8.53
C PHE A 107 2.73 8.32 8.23
N ALA A 108 2.61 8.66 6.95
CA ALA A 108 2.17 9.98 6.58
C ALA A 108 0.68 10.26 6.88
N ARG A 109 -0.17 9.22 6.97
CA ARG A 109 -1.57 9.33 7.41
C ARG A 109 -1.66 9.56 8.93
N LEU A 110 -0.76 8.94 9.69
CA LEU A 110 -0.68 9.08 11.15
C LEU A 110 -0.09 10.42 11.61
N ARG A 111 0.49 11.20 10.70
CA ARG A 111 1.10 12.49 11.00
C ARG A 111 0.13 13.47 11.65
N VAL A 112 0.58 14.12 12.73
CA VAL A 112 -0.10 15.28 13.35
C VAL A 112 0.55 16.58 12.85
N PRO A 113 -0.20 17.49 12.20
CA PRO A 113 0.31 18.83 11.85
C PRO A 113 0.65 19.67 13.10
N PRO A 114 1.67 20.53 13.06
CA PRO A 114 2.60 20.82 11.96
C PRO A 114 3.80 19.85 11.88
N GLY A 115 3.78 18.76 12.66
CA GLY A 115 4.91 17.86 12.86
C GLY A 115 5.49 17.27 11.58
N LYS A 116 6.81 17.05 11.59
CA LYS A 116 7.54 16.35 10.53
C LYS A 116 7.34 14.83 10.67
N GLY A 117 6.14 14.33 10.37
CA GLY A 117 5.83 12.89 10.40
C GLY A 117 6.33 12.11 9.18
N GLN A 118 7.46 12.50 8.59
CA GLN A 118 8.07 11.81 7.45
C GLN A 118 9.58 11.71 7.70
N GLY A 119 10.07 10.48 7.78
CA GLY A 119 11.48 10.14 7.84
C GLY A 119 11.80 9.07 6.80
N PRO A 120 13.08 8.90 6.44
CA PRO A 120 13.48 7.78 5.59
C PRO A 120 13.23 6.46 6.32
N SER A 121 12.92 5.41 5.56
CA SER A 121 13.02 4.04 6.05
C SER A 121 14.46 3.80 6.53
N ILE A 122 14.64 3.37 7.77
CA ILE A 122 15.98 3.10 8.34
C ILE A 122 16.41 1.68 7.99
N SER A 123 15.47 0.73 8.09
CA SER A 123 15.66 -0.69 7.79
C SER A 123 14.33 -1.32 7.39
N ILE A 124 14.38 -2.23 6.43
CA ILE A 124 13.25 -3.09 6.04
C ILE A 124 13.78 -4.51 5.96
N ASP A 125 13.16 -5.42 6.70
CA ASP A 125 13.42 -6.85 6.66
C ASP A 125 12.19 -7.55 6.06
N MET A 126 12.41 -8.36 5.03
CA MET A 126 11.35 -9.05 4.31
C MET A 126 11.75 -10.50 4.09
N ASN A 127 10.85 -11.40 4.47
CA ASN A 127 10.97 -12.82 4.21
C ASN A 127 9.92 -13.24 3.19
N TYR A 128 10.37 -13.90 2.13
CA TYR A 128 9.50 -14.42 1.07
C TYR A 128 9.20 -15.89 1.37
N TYR A 129 7.97 -16.17 1.80
CA TYR A 129 7.56 -17.53 2.15
C TYR A 129 7.03 -18.32 0.96
N ASN A 130 6.37 -17.65 0.01
CA ASN A 130 5.81 -18.24 -1.20
C ASN A 130 5.97 -17.27 -2.37
N ALA A 131 5.93 -17.80 -3.59
CA ALA A 131 5.79 -16.96 -4.77
C ALA A 131 4.43 -16.27 -4.74
N ALA A 132 4.42 -14.94 -4.85
CA ALA A 132 3.18 -14.20 -5.03
C ALA A 132 2.73 -14.35 -6.49
N PRO A 133 1.54 -14.91 -6.75
CA PRO A 133 1.06 -15.12 -8.10
C PRO A 133 0.80 -13.78 -8.81
N ALA A 134 0.98 -13.79 -10.13
CA ALA A 134 0.60 -12.69 -11.01
C ALA A 134 -0.89 -12.70 -11.33
#